data_AF-A0A343THE6-F1
#
_entry.id   AF-A0A343THE6-F1
#
_cell.length_a   1.000
_cell.length_b   1.000
_cell.length_c   1.000
_cell.angle_alpha   90.00
_cell.angle_beta   90.00
_cell.angle_gamma   90.00
#
_symmetry.space_group_name_H-M   'P 1'
#
loop_
_entity.id
_entity.type
_entity.pdbx_description
1 polymer ?
#
loop_
_entity_poly.entity_id
_entity_poly.type
_entity_poly.pdbx_seq_one_letter_code
_entity_poly.pdbx_strand_id
1 'polypeptide(L)'
;MFERFSSGYYLGEMYVEPHEGDHAVLNRADHERVNEQLYATGEGLERLDAPLVMKLDGRHFPVLGDDDVPTGTLALPPTYTERRLPATREVLLAKADRALELLRYAGWEPSAGT
;
A
#
# COMPACT_ATOMS: atom_id res chain seq x y z
N MET A 1 7.10 -9.95 5.02
CA MET A 1 6.00 -10.93 4.79
C MET A 1 4.78 -10.41 5.54
N PHE A 2 3.60 -10.42 4.91
CA PHE A 2 2.37 -9.94 5.55
C PHE A 2 1.61 -11.12 6.16
N GLU A 3 1.20 -11.00 7.41
CA GLU A 3 0.47 -12.03 8.16
C GLU A 3 -0.95 -11.57 8.46
N ARG A 4 -1.90 -12.51 8.51
CA ARG A 4 -3.30 -12.18 8.81
C ARG A 4 -3.40 -11.70 10.26
N PHE A 5 -3.69 -10.43 10.44
CA PHE A 5 -3.82 -9.82 11.77
C PHE A 5 -5.27 -9.74 12.24
N SER A 6 -6.18 -9.38 11.33
CA SER A 6 -7.60 -9.22 11.65
C SER A 6 -8.52 -9.64 10.49
N SER A 7 -9.83 -9.43 10.67
CA SER A 7 -10.81 -9.60 9.59
C SER A 7 -10.51 -8.67 8.41
N GLY A 8 -10.08 -7.43 8.66
CA GLY A 8 -9.87 -6.40 7.62
C GLY A 8 -8.42 -6.07 7.28
N TYR A 9 -7.43 -6.60 8.01
CA TYR A 9 -6.02 -6.23 7.83
C TYR A 9 -5.06 -7.42 7.89
N TYR A 10 -3.99 -7.30 7.11
CA TYR A 10 -2.72 -7.99 7.32
C TYR A 10 -1.75 -7.06 8.08
N LEU A 11 -0.81 -7.63 8.83
CA LEU A 11 0.31 -6.93 9.48
C LEU A 11 1.60 -7.32 8.78
N GLY A 12 2.46 -6.35 8.52
CA GLY A 12 3.79 -6.59 7.98
C GLY A 12 4.78 -5.57 8.52
N GLU A 13 6.05 -5.91 8.43
CA GLU A 13 7.15 -5.01 8.75
C GLU A 13 7.82 -4.54 7.45
N MET A 14 8.07 -3.24 7.34
CA MET A 14 8.70 -2.62 6.18
C MET A 14 9.73 -1.58 6.59
N TYR A 15 10.78 -1.43 5.80
CA TYR A 15 11.68 -0.29 5.90
C TYR A 15 11.00 0.93 5.27
N VAL A 16 10.83 2.00 6.05
CA VAL A 16 10.09 3.20 5.62
C VAL A 16 11.05 4.37 5.52
N GLU A 17 11.03 5.05 4.37
CA GLU A 17 11.87 6.22 4.08
C GLU A 17 11.01 7.45 3.81
N PRO A 18 11.51 8.67 4.11
CA PRO A 18 10.79 9.89 3.74
C PRO A 18 10.72 10.01 2.21
N HIS A 19 9.60 10.51 1.71
CA HIS A 19 9.38 10.75 0.28
C HIS A 19 8.88 12.17 0.03
N GLU A 20 9.34 12.80 -1.05
CA GLU A 20 8.98 14.18 -1.40
C GLU A 20 7.71 14.27 -2.28
N GLY A 21 7.22 13.14 -2.82
CA GLY A 21 5.98 13.12 -3.62
C GLY A 21 4.71 13.22 -2.78
N ASP A 22 3.56 13.26 -3.47
CA ASP A 22 2.24 13.43 -2.85
C ASP A 22 1.64 12.12 -2.29
N HIS A 23 2.10 10.99 -2.81
CA HIS A 23 1.58 9.67 -2.49
C HIS A 23 2.64 8.77 -1.87
N ALA A 24 2.22 7.84 -1.04
CA ALA A 24 3.09 6.77 -0.61
C ALA A 24 3.34 5.82 -1.79
N VAL A 25 4.57 5.32 -1.89
CA VAL A 25 4.98 4.46 -3.00
C VAL A 25 5.81 3.28 -2.52
N LEU A 26 5.66 2.15 -3.22
CA LEU A 26 6.51 0.97 -3.14
C LEU A 26 7.22 0.77 -4.46
N ASN A 27 8.30 -0.03 -4.43
CA ASN A 27 8.85 -0.57 -5.66
C ASN A 27 7.73 -1.22 -6.49
N ARG A 28 7.65 -0.91 -7.79
CA ARG A 28 6.57 -1.40 -8.67
C ARG A 28 6.43 -2.92 -8.65
N ALA A 29 7.53 -3.66 -8.73
CA ALA A 29 7.48 -5.11 -8.72
C ALA A 29 6.97 -5.67 -7.37
N ASP A 30 7.34 -5.05 -6.25
CA ASP A 30 6.80 -5.42 -4.94
C ASP A 30 5.31 -5.08 -4.82
N HIS A 31 4.90 -3.91 -5.31
CA HIS A 31 3.51 -3.48 -5.32
C HIS A 31 2.63 -4.46 -6.11
N GLU A 32 3.04 -4.80 -7.33
CA GLU A 32 2.33 -5.75 -8.18
C GLU A 32 2.30 -7.15 -7.56
N ARG A 33 3.41 -7.60 -6.96
CA ARG A 33 3.48 -8.89 -6.26
C ARG A 33 2.56 -8.94 -5.03
N VAL A 34 2.40 -7.84 -4.30
CA VAL A 34 1.46 -7.77 -3.17
C VAL A 34 0.02 -7.77 -3.66
N ASN A 35 -0.28 -7.02 -4.72
CA ASN A 35 -1.59 -7.05 -5.38
C ASN A 35 -1.94 -8.47 -5.86
N GLU A 36 -1.01 -9.14 -6.55
CA GLU A 36 -1.20 -10.51 -7.05
C GLU A 36 -1.57 -11.48 -5.93
N GLN A 37 -0.86 -11.41 -4.80
CA GLN A 37 -1.07 -12.35 -3.70
C GLN A 37 -2.33 -12.08 -2.88
N LEU A 38 -2.74 -10.81 -2.74
CA LEU A 38 -3.74 -10.41 -1.74
C LEU A 38 -5.02 -9.84 -2.33
N TYR A 39 -4.95 -9.21 -3.50
CA TYR A 39 -6.09 -8.56 -4.14
C TYR A 39 -6.55 -9.36 -5.37
N ALA A 40 -5.63 -9.94 -6.14
CA ALA A 40 -5.92 -10.73 -7.34
C ALA A 40 -6.27 -12.21 -7.02
N THR A 41 -7.32 -12.44 -6.22
CA THR A 41 -7.64 -13.76 -5.66
C THR A 41 -8.74 -14.53 -6.41
N GLY A 42 -9.32 -14.00 -7.50
CA GLY A 42 -10.61 -14.46 -8.05
C GLY A 42 -10.70 -14.86 -9.53
N GLU A 43 -9.72 -15.58 -10.09
CA GLU A 43 -9.64 -16.10 -11.48
C GLU A 43 -9.27 -15.06 -12.57
N GLY A 44 -7.96 -14.85 -12.78
CA GLY A 44 -7.42 -14.05 -13.90
C GLY A 44 -6.33 -13.05 -13.47
N LEU A 45 -5.89 -12.21 -14.41
CA LEU A 45 -5.07 -11.02 -14.11
C LEU A 45 -6.00 -9.87 -13.69
N GLU A 46 -6.27 -9.77 -12.39
CA GLU A 46 -6.87 -8.56 -11.81
C GLU A 46 -5.83 -7.43 -11.82
N ARG A 47 -6.27 -6.16 -11.77
CA ARG A 47 -5.37 -4.99 -11.88
C ARG A 47 -4.29 -4.99 -10.81
N LEU A 48 -3.06 -5.33 -11.19
CA LEU A 48 -1.90 -5.36 -10.28
C LEU A 48 -1.35 -3.96 -9.96
N ASP A 49 -1.78 -2.96 -10.73
CA ASP A 49 -1.49 -1.54 -10.55
C ASP A 49 -2.52 -0.83 -9.66
N ALA A 50 -3.52 -1.55 -9.13
CA ALA A 50 -4.48 -0.99 -8.20
C ALA A 50 -3.78 -0.52 -6.90
N PRO A 51 -4.11 0.66 -6.35
CA PRO A 51 -3.50 1.13 -5.13
C PRO A 51 -3.76 0.17 -3.99
N LEU A 52 -2.69 -0.18 -3.29
CA LEU A 52 -2.79 -0.82 -1.99
C LEU A 52 -3.22 0.23 -0.97
N VAL A 53 -4.01 -0.16 0.04
CA VAL A 53 -4.31 0.75 1.16
C VAL A 53 -3.58 0.27 2.41
N MET A 54 -2.57 1.05 2.81
CA MET A 54 -1.82 0.79 4.03
C MET A 54 -2.24 1.73 5.15
N LYS A 55 -1.86 1.36 6.37
CA LYS A 55 -2.08 2.14 7.58
C LYS A 55 -0.84 2.13 8.45
N LEU A 56 -0.40 3.32 8.83
CA LEU A 56 0.67 3.57 9.80
C LEU A 56 0.18 4.65 10.78
N ASP A 57 0.49 4.50 12.07
CA ASP A 57 0.13 5.46 13.13
C ASP A 57 -1.35 5.89 13.15
N GLY A 58 -2.26 4.97 12.81
CA GLY A 58 -3.69 5.28 12.81
C GLY A 58 -4.25 5.85 11.51
N ARG A 59 -3.40 6.26 10.57
CA ARG A 59 -3.79 6.90 9.30
C ARG A 59 -3.72 5.92 8.14
N HIS A 60 -4.80 5.85 7.36
CA HIS A 60 -4.84 5.12 6.09
C HIS A 60 -4.34 5.99 4.95
N PHE A 61 -3.64 5.39 3.99
CA PHE A 61 -3.16 6.05 2.79
C PHE A 61 -3.08 5.07 1.62
N PRO A 62 -3.35 5.54 0.38
CA PRO A 62 -3.09 4.76 -0.81
C PRO A 62 -1.59 4.65 -1.05
N VAL A 63 -1.17 3.51 -1.57
CA VAL A 63 0.22 3.19 -1.92
C VAL A 63 0.24 2.78 -3.39
N LEU A 64 1.09 3.43 -4.17
CA LEU A 64 1.24 3.19 -5.61
C LEU A 64 2.56 2.48 -5.92
N GLY A 65 2.70 1.95 -7.14
CA GLY A 65 3.93 1.34 -7.63
C GLY A 65 4.82 2.31 -8.39
N ASP A 66 6.08 2.41 -7.98
CA ASP A 66 7.10 3.31 -8.54
C ASP A 66 8.41 2.52 -8.78
N ASP A 67 9.07 2.74 -9.93
CA ASP A 67 10.31 2.03 -10.27
C ASP A 67 11.54 2.62 -9.59
N ASP A 68 11.47 3.89 -9.13
CA ASP A 68 12.59 4.60 -8.51
C ASP A 68 12.77 4.23 -7.03
N VAL A 69 11.80 3.52 -6.46
CA VAL A 69 11.84 3.07 -5.05
C VAL A 69 12.57 1.72 -4.95
N PRO A 70 13.55 1.57 -4.04
CA PRO A 70 14.21 0.28 -3.82
C PRO A 70 13.23 -0.81 -3.36
N THR A 71 13.47 -2.05 -3.79
CA THR A 71 12.75 -3.24 -3.31
C THR A 71 12.78 -3.32 -1.77
N GLY A 72 11.64 -3.70 -1.17
CA GLY A 72 11.48 -3.81 0.29
C GLY A 72 11.32 -2.48 1.03
N THR A 73 11.21 -1.37 0.30
CA THR A 73 11.12 -0.01 0.87
C THR A 73 9.76 0.62 0.59
N LEU A 74 9.16 1.20 1.64
CA LEU A 74 8.00 2.07 1.55
C LEU A 74 8.46 3.52 1.64
N ALA A 75 8.37 4.26 0.54
CA ALA A 75 8.60 5.69 0.56
C ALA A 75 7.30 6.39 0.98
N LEU A 76 7.37 7.17 2.06
CA LEU A 76 6.22 7.75 2.72
C LEU A 76 6.36 9.27 2.86
N PRO A 77 5.43 10.05 2.30
CA PRO A 77 5.41 11.49 2.51
C PRO A 77 5.25 11.87 3.98
N PRO A 78 5.89 12.96 4.45
CA PRO A 78 5.84 13.38 5.85
C PRO A 78 4.43 13.79 6.31
N THR A 79 3.48 14.00 5.39
CA THR A 79 2.08 14.27 5.69
C THR A 79 1.33 13.07 6.28
N TYR A 80 1.85 11.85 6.13
CA TYR A 80 1.21 10.62 6.58
C TYR A 80 1.71 10.12 7.94
N THR A 81 2.86 10.58 8.41
CA THR A 81 3.40 10.19 9.71
C THR A 81 4.24 11.30 10.34
N GLU A 82 4.14 11.45 11.66
CA GLU A 82 5.01 12.32 12.46
C GLU A 82 6.27 11.58 12.94
N ARG A 83 6.45 10.32 12.55
CA ARG A 83 7.57 9.50 12.99
C ARG A 83 8.86 9.94 12.33
N ARG A 84 9.96 9.78 13.08
CA ARG A 84 11.30 9.90 12.51
C ARG A 84 11.57 8.77 11.52
N LEU A 85 11.85 9.14 10.28
CA LEU A 85 12.27 8.28 9.19
C LEU A 85 13.71 8.65 8.77
N PRO A 86 14.50 7.72 8.20
CA PRO A 86 14.13 6.35 7.85
C PRO A 86 14.12 5.41 9.07
N ALA A 87 13.23 4.42 9.04
CA ALA A 87 13.14 3.40 10.09
C ALA A 87 12.29 2.20 9.64
N THR A 88 12.58 1.02 10.19
CA THR A 88 11.70 -0.14 10.10
C THR A 88 10.42 0.08 10.91
N ARG A 89 9.25 -0.18 10.31
CA ARG A 89 7.94 0.06 10.92
C ARG A 89 6.98 -1.09 10.65
N GLU A 90 6.14 -1.36 11.64
CA GLU A 90 4.94 -2.17 11.46
C GLU A 90 3.89 -1.37 10.69
N VAL A 91 3.40 -1.96 9.61
CA VAL A 91 2.35 -1.41 8.76
C VAL A 91 1.20 -2.40 8.66
N LEU A 92 -0.02 -1.85 8.65
CA LEU A 92 -1.23 -2.65 8.43
C LEU A 92 -1.67 -2.48 6.98
N LEU A 93 -1.79 -3.58 6.25
CA LEU A 93 -2.29 -3.61 4.88
C LEU A 93 -3.75 -4.01 4.88
N ALA A 94 -4.63 -3.16 4.34
CA ALA A 94 -6.04 -3.45 4.21
C ALA A 94 -6.26 -4.61 3.23
N LYS A 95 -7.20 -5.50 3.55
CA LYS A 95 -7.68 -6.50 2.59
C LYS A 95 -8.47 -5.84 1.46
N ALA A 96 -8.60 -6.53 0.32
CA ALA A 96 -9.23 -6.00 -0.89
C ALA A 96 -10.58 -5.29 -0.64
N ASP A 97 -11.54 -5.95 0.02
CA ASP A 97 -12.85 -5.34 0.33
C ASP A 97 -12.71 -4.04 1.13
N ARG A 98 -11.84 -4.06 2.14
CA ARG A 98 -11.61 -2.91 3.02
C ARG A 98 -10.89 -1.78 2.31
N ALA A 99 -9.95 -2.11 1.43
CA ALA A 99 -9.23 -1.14 0.61
C ALA A 99 -10.19 -0.45 -0.37
N LEU A 100 -11.08 -1.20 -1.03
CA LEU A 100 -12.08 -0.66 -1.94
C LEU A 100 -13.02 0.33 -1.22
N GLU A 101 -13.49 0.00 -0.02
CA GLU A 101 -14.29 0.94 0.78
C GLU A 101 -13.53 2.24 1.07
N LEU A 102 -12.28 2.13 1.51
CA LEU A 102 -11.46 3.29 1.89
C LEU A 102 -11.12 4.18 0.69
N LEU A 103 -10.82 3.59 -0.47
CA LEU A 103 -10.54 4.32 -1.70
C LEU A 103 -11.76 5.10 -2.20
N ARG A 104 -12.96 4.50 -2.13
CA ARG A 104 -14.21 5.19 -2.47
C ARG A 104 -14.45 6.43 -1.62
N TYR A 105 -14.19 6.36 -0.32
CA TYR A 105 -14.33 7.52 0.57
C TYR A 105 -13.26 8.60 0.33
N ALA A 106 -12.08 8.20 -0.14
CA ALA A 106 -11.00 9.12 -0.49
C ALA A 106 -11.21 9.82 -1.86
N GLY A 107 -12.29 9.48 -2.58
CA GLY A 107 -12.54 9.99 -3.93
C GLY A 107 -11.59 9.41 -4.98
N TRP A 108 -10.93 8.28 -4.68
CA TRP A 108 -10.10 7.59 -5.66
C TRP A 108 -11.00 6.80 -6.62
N GLU A 109 -11.09 7.26 -7.85
CA GLU A 109 -11.76 6.54 -8.92
C GLU A 109 -10.76 5.58 -9.56
N PRO A 110 -11.05 4.26 -9.65
CA PRO A 110 -10.21 3.35 -10.40
C PRO A 110 -10.14 3.86 -11.84
N SER A 111 -8.94 4.24 -12.27
CA SER A 111 -8.68 4.61 -13.67
C SER A 111 -8.99 3.40 -14.53
N ALA A 112 -10.19 3.27 -15.08
CA ALA A 112 -10.53 2.16 -15.97
C ALA A 112 -9.50 2.16 -17.10
N GLY A 113 -8.56 1.22 -17.06
CA GLY A 113 -7.54 1.07 -18.09
C GLY A 113 -8.26 0.97 -19.43
N THR A 114 -7.94 1.89 -20.34
CA THR A 114 -8.40 1.88 -21.73
C THR A 114 -7.51 0.95 -22.55
#